data_AF-A0A653RMF3-F1
#
_entry.id   AF-A0A653RMF3-F1
#
_cell.length_a   1.000
_cell.length_b   1.000
_cell.length_c   1.000
_cell.angle_alpha   90.00
_cell.angle_beta   90.00
_cell.angle_gamma   90.00
#
_symmetry.space_group_name_H-M   'P 1'
#
loop_
_entity.id
_entity.type
_entity.pdbx_description
1 polymer ?
#
loop_
_entity_poly.entity_id
_entity_poly.type
_entity_poly.pdbx_seq_one_letter_code
_entity_poly.pdbx_strand_id
1 'polypeptide(L)'
;MNRIEPNALLAISTGVALILLIMTASVFGEPGNTVKYVISAVICAAAFVLLNGRMARMMKRPTVQPMIHPNAPGTAVWAGLFPLIVIAMACAPVFFAGHDYGLLVIIAAVIFGLTVDSAVRARRN
;
A
#
# COMPACT_ATOMS: atom_id res chain seq x y z
N MET A 1 -14.65 -20.98 -11.42
CA MET A 1 -13.55 -20.03 -11.14
C MET A 1 -13.89 -19.25 -9.88
N ASN A 2 -13.11 -19.41 -8.81
CA ASN A 2 -13.26 -18.57 -7.62
C ASN A 2 -13.02 -17.12 -8.02
N ARG A 3 -14.05 -16.27 -7.91
CA ARG A 3 -13.91 -14.83 -8.20
C ARG A 3 -13.04 -14.23 -7.09
N ILE A 4 -11.85 -13.76 -7.46
CA ILE A 4 -11.00 -12.98 -6.55
C ILE A 4 -11.75 -11.69 -6.25
N GLU A 5 -11.87 -11.37 -4.96
CA GLU A 5 -12.51 -10.16 -4.51
C GLU A 5 -11.74 -8.91 -5.01
N PRO A 6 -12.42 -7.88 -5.57
CA PRO A 6 -11.75 -6.73 -6.17
C PRO A 6 -10.78 -6.00 -5.24
N ASN A 7 -11.12 -5.86 -3.95
CA ASN A 7 -10.25 -5.23 -2.97
C ASN A 7 -9.02 -6.09 -2.64
N ALA A 8 -9.15 -7.42 -2.67
CA ALA A 8 -8.01 -8.31 -2.51
C ALA A 8 -7.04 -8.17 -3.69
N LEU A 9 -7.56 -8.05 -4.92
CA LEU A 9 -6.74 -7.81 -6.11
C LEU A 9 -5.99 -6.47 -6.03
N LEU A 10 -6.66 -5.42 -5.55
CA LEU A 10 -6.06 -4.11 -5.30
C LEU A 10 -4.93 -4.16 -4.26
N ALA A 11 -5.16 -4.86 -3.14
CA ALA A 11 -4.14 -5.03 -2.11
C ALA A 11 -2.93 -5.78 -2.66
N ILE A 12 -3.16 -6.86 -3.41
CA ILE A 12 -2.08 -7.65 -4.02
C ILE A 12 -1.28 -6.80 -5.01
N SER A 13 -1.94 -6.07 -5.92
CA SER A 13 -1.23 -5.24 -6.92
C SER A 13 -0.41 -4.13 -6.27
N THR A 14 -0.95 -3.51 -5.22
CA THR A 14 -0.24 -2.46 -4.45
C THR A 14 0.93 -3.05 -3.65
N GLY A 15 0.78 -4.28 -3.13
CA GLY A 15 1.87 -5.01 -2.48
C GLY A 15 3.00 -5.36 -3.43
N VAL A 16 2.68 -5.80 -4.65
CA VAL A 16 3.68 -6.05 -5.70
C VAL A 16 4.40 -4.76 -6.07
N ALA A 17 3.69 -3.64 -6.20
CA ALA A 17 4.29 -2.34 -6.45
C ALA A 17 5.23 -1.90 -5.32
N LEU A 18 4.86 -2.15 -4.06
CA LEU A 18 5.73 -1.87 -2.90
C LEU A 18 7.00 -2.72 -2.93
N ILE A 19 6.90 -4.01 -3.27
CA ILE A 19 8.07 -4.88 -3.43
C ILE A 19 8.97 -4.35 -4.53
N LEU A 20 8.40 -3.93 -5.67
CA LEU A 20 9.15 -3.33 -6.76
C LEU A 20 9.92 -2.09 -6.29
N LEU A 21 9.28 -1.19 -5.53
CA LEU A 21 9.94 -0.02 -4.96
C LEU A 21 11.08 -0.40 -4.01
N ILE A 22 10.87 -1.37 -3.12
CA ILE A 22 11.93 -1.84 -2.20
C ILE A 22 13.11 -2.39 -2.99
N MET A 23 12.85 -3.15 -4.05
CA MET A 23 13.89 -3.69 -4.93
C MET A 23 14.66 -2.58 -5.64
N THR A 24 13.98 -1.62 -6.26
CA THR A 24 14.67 -0.51 -6.96
C THR A 24 15.42 0.39 -5.99
N ALA A 25 14.85 0.68 -4.81
CA ALA A 25 15.53 1.41 -3.75
C ALA A 25 16.75 0.66 -3.19
N SER A 26 16.71 -0.67 -3.14
CA SER A 26 17.82 -1.49 -2.66
C SER A 26 18.96 -1.60 -3.68
N VAL A 27 18.63 -1.60 -4.97
CA VAL A 27 19.62 -1.70 -6.06
C VAL A 27 20.24 -0.36 -6.39
N PHE A 28 19.43 0.71 -6.44
CA PHE A 28 19.87 2.03 -6.90
C PHE A 28 19.96 3.08 -5.79
N GLY A 29 19.42 2.84 -4.61
CA GLY A 29 19.51 3.75 -3.47
C GLY A 29 20.83 3.67 -2.71
N GLU A 30 20.88 4.32 -1.55
CA GLU A 30 22.05 4.31 -0.68
C GLU A 30 22.45 2.87 -0.24
N PRO A 31 23.72 2.47 -0.43
CA PRO A 31 24.18 1.12 -0.09
C PRO A 31 24.07 0.85 1.42
N GLY A 32 23.59 -0.35 1.78
CA GLY A 32 23.44 -0.78 3.18
C GLY A 32 22.06 -0.50 3.80
N ASN A 33 21.18 0.26 3.13
CA ASN A 33 19.85 0.61 3.66
C ASN A 33 18.73 -0.40 3.34
N THR A 34 19.00 -1.50 2.64
CA THR A 34 17.98 -2.51 2.27
C THR A 34 17.19 -3.03 3.48
N VAL A 35 17.90 -3.36 4.57
CA VAL A 35 17.27 -3.85 5.80
C VAL A 35 16.36 -2.79 6.41
N LYS A 36 16.80 -1.52 6.42
CA LYS A 36 16.00 -0.37 6.88
C LYS A 36 14.71 -0.24 6.06
N TYR A 37 14.77 -0.40 4.73
CA TYR A 37 13.60 -0.30 3.86
C TYR A 37 12.60 -1.45 4.10
N VAL A 38 13.08 -2.68 4.22
CA VAL A 38 12.20 -3.83 4.48
C VAL A 38 11.52 -3.70 5.85
N ILE A 39 12.30 -3.40 6.89
CA ILE A 39 11.78 -3.25 8.25
C ILE A 39 10.78 -2.10 8.33
N SER A 40 11.10 -0.94 7.74
CA SER A 40 10.19 0.21 7.76
C SER A 40 8.90 -0.09 7.00
N ALA A 41 8.97 -0.74 5.85
CA ALA A 41 7.77 -1.13 5.08
C ALA A 41 6.86 -2.07 5.88
N VAL A 42 7.41 -3.11 6.49
CA VAL A 42 6.63 -4.09 7.27
C VAL A 42 6.02 -3.44 8.51
N ILE A 43 6.82 -2.70 9.29
CA ILE A 43 6.33 -2.05 10.52
C ILE A 43 5.26 -1.01 10.18
N CYS A 44 5.50 -0.14 9.19
CA CYS A 44 4.54 0.90 8.83
C CYS A 44 3.24 0.33 8.27
N ALA A 45 3.30 -0.68 7.39
CA ALA A 45 2.09 -1.33 6.87
C ALA A 45 1.29 -2.02 7.99
N ALA A 46 1.97 -2.80 8.85
CA ALA A 46 1.33 -3.49 9.96
C ALA A 46 0.72 -2.51 10.97
N ALA A 47 1.49 -1.51 11.40
CA ALA A 47 1.02 -0.48 12.31
C ALA A 47 -0.18 0.27 11.72
N PHE A 48 -0.15 0.60 10.43
CA PHE A 48 -1.26 1.26 9.77
C PHE A 48 -2.52 0.39 9.80
N VAL A 49 -2.46 -0.86 9.37
CA VAL A 49 -3.63 -1.76 9.35
C VAL A 49 -4.22 -1.94 10.75
N LEU A 50 -3.39 -2.11 11.78
CA LEU A 50 -3.83 -2.30 13.16
C LEU A 50 -4.42 -1.02 13.77
N LEU A 51 -3.74 0.12 13.58
CA LEU A 51 -4.10 1.38 14.20
C LEU A 51 -5.25 2.08 13.46
N ASN A 52 -5.35 1.96 12.13
CA ASN A 52 -6.38 2.64 11.35
C ASN A 52 -7.79 2.18 11.76
N GLY A 53 -7.98 0.86 11.93
CA GLY A 53 -9.23 0.30 12.43
C GLY A 53 -9.54 0.66 13.88
N ARG A 54 -8.52 0.84 14.73
CA ARG A 54 -8.69 1.29 16.13
C ARG A 54 -9.04 2.78 16.19
N MET A 55 -8.35 3.60 15.41
CA MET A 55 -8.55 5.06 15.33
C MET A 55 -9.92 5.39 14.76
N ALA A 56 -10.35 4.71 13.68
CA ALA A 56 -11.68 4.90 13.11
C ALA A 56 -12.80 4.63 14.12
N ARG A 57 -12.63 3.61 15.00
CA ARG A 57 -13.54 3.32 16.10
C ARG A 57 -13.50 4.39 17.20
N MET A 58 -12.30 4.82 17.61
CA MET A 58 -12.14 5.88 18.61
C MET A 58 -12.76 7.21 18.15
N MET A 59 -12.63 7.55 16.87
CA MET A 59 -13.19 8.77 16.29
C MET A 59 -14.70 8.68 16.00
N LYS A 60 -15.37 7.58 16.36
CA LYS A 60 -16.79 7.32 16.05
C LYS A 60 -17.12 7.55 14.57
N ARG A 61 -16.16 7.30 13.66
CA ARG A 61 -16.41 7.47 12.24
C ARG A 61 -17.47 6.46 11.78
N PRO A 62 -18.42 6.84 10.91
CA PRO A 62 -19.34 5.89 10.31
C PRO A 62 -18.54 4.76 9.67
N THR A 63 -19.10 3.54 9.66
CA THR A 63 -18.43 2.32 9.19
C THR A 63 -17.77 2.57 7.84
N VAL A 64 -16.43 2.65 7.85
CA VAL A 64 -15.64 2.90 6.65
C VAL A 64 -15.88 1.75 5.68
N GLN A 65 -16.52 2.06 4.55
CA GLN A 65 -16.82 1.10 3.51
C GLN A 65 -15.55 0.71 2.74
N PRO A 66 -15.49 -0.51 2.16
CA PRO A 66 -14.42 -0.89 1.25
C PRO A 66 -14.26 0.10 0.10
N MET A 67 -13.03 0.31 -0.36
CA MET A 67 -12.71 1.22 -1.48
C MET A 67 -13.49 0.85 -2.74
N ILE A 68 -13.52 -0.44 -3.09
CA ILE A 68 -14.32 -0.94 -4.21
C ILE A 68 -15.58 -1.60 -3.64
N HIS A 69 -16.74 -1.11 -4.05
CA HIS A 69 -18.04 -1.58 -3.58
C HIS A 69 -19.03 -1.74 -4.75
N PRO A 70 -19.97 -2.72 -4.68
CA PRO A 70 -20.82 -3.08 -5.81
C PRO A 70 -21.71 -1.93 -6.32
N ASN A 71 -22.09 -1.02 -5.43
CA ASN A 71 -23.00 0.07 -5.72
C ASN A 71 -22.35 1.22 -6.51
N ALA A 72 -21.01 1.23 -6.62
CA ALA A 72 -20.27 2.26 -7.36
C ALA A 72 -19.02 1.66 -8.03
N PRO A 73 -19.17 0.90 -9.12
CA PRO A 73 -18.06 0.22 -9.80
C PRO A 73 -16.99 1.18 -10.33
N GLY A 74 -17.34 2.45 -10.58
CA GLY A 74 -16.37 3.50 -10.94
C GLY A 74 -15.27 3.74 -9.89
N THR A 75 -15.49 3.36 -8.63
CA THR A 75 -14.46 3.41 -7.59
C THR A 75 -13.28 2.49 -7.85
N ALA A 76 -13.45 1.45 -8.68
CA ALA A 76 -12.35 0.58 -9.09
C ALA A 76 -11.28 1.32 -9.90
N VAL A 77 -11.69 2.27 -10.76
CA VAL A 77 -10.76 3.08 -11.56
C VAL A 77 -9.93 3.98 -10.64
N TRP A 78 -10.59 4.63 -9.69
CA TRP A 78 -9.92 5.48 -8.69
C TRP A 78 -8.99 4.69 -7.78
N ALA A 79 -9.43 3.51 -7.35
CA ALA A 79 -8.61 2.61 -6.55
C ALA A 79 -7.34 2.17 -7.31
N GLY A 80 -7.43 2.01 -8.64
CA GLY A 80 -6.28 1.71 -9.50
C GLY A 80 -5.15 2.74 -9.43
N LEU A 81 -5.42 3.98 -8.98
CA LEU A 81 -4.38 4.98 -8.79
C LEU A 81 -3.39 4.62 -7.68
N PHE A 82 -3.81 3.88 -6.65
CA PHE A 82 -2.91 3.50 -5.54
C PHE A 82 -1.69 2.70 -6.02
N PRO A 83 -1.84 1.53 -6.69
CA PRO A 83 -0.70 0.81 -7.21
C PRO A 83 0.07 1.61 -8.25
N LEU A 84 -0.60 2.44 -9.08
CA LEU A 84 0.06 3.25 -10.10
C LEU A 84 1.00 4.29 -9.48
N ILE A 85 0.56 4.99 -8.42
CA ILE A 85 1.40 5.94 -7.68
C ILE A 85 2.62 5.23 -7.06
N VAL A 86 2.43 4.03 -6.51
CA VAL A 86 3.55 3.24 -5.94
C VAL A 86 4.53 2.77 -7.03
N ILE A 87 4.04 2.41 -8.22
CA ILE A 87 4.89 2.09 -9.38
C ILE A 87 5.67 3.34 -9.83
N ALA A 88 5.03 4.50 -9.92
CA ALA A 88 5.71 5.74 -10.27
C ALA A 88 6.80 6.09 -9.25
N MET A 89 6.53 5.88 -7.96
CA MET A 89 7.50 5.97 -6.88
C MET A 89 8.69 5.00 -7.08
N ALA A 90 8.45 3.77 -7.53
CA ALA A 90 9.49 2.79 -7.81
C ALA A 90 10.45 3.19 -8.95
N CYS A 91 10.03 4.11 -9.82
CA CYS A 91 10.91 4.68 -10.85
C CYS A 91 11.92 5.68 -10.27
N ALA A 92 11.64 6.34 -9.14
CA ALA A 92 12.51 7.39 -8.61
C ALA A 92 13.94 6.90 -8.31
N PRO A 93 14.15 5.74 -7.63
CA PRO A 93 15.50 5.20 -7.42
C PRO A 93 16.29 4.95 -8.71
N VAL A 94 15.60 4.59 -9.80
CA VAL A 94 16.24 4.28 -11.09
C VAL A 94 16.84 5.53 -11.73
N PHE A 95 16.16 6.68 -11.62
CA PHE A 95 16.61 7.94 -12.22
C PHE A 95 17.51 8.77 -11.29
N PHE A 96 17.36 8.64 -9.97
CA PHE A 96 18.09 9.44 -8.98
C PHE A 96 18.90 8.56 -8.02
N ALA A 97 19.84 7.78 -8.55
CA ALA A 97 20.61 6.83 -7.76
C ALA A 97 21.40 7.49 -6.58
N GLY A 98 21.65 6.71 -5.53
CA GLY A 98 22.50 7.08 -4.39
C GLY A 98 21.81 7.83 -3.24
N HIS A 99 20.51 8.08 -3.32
CA HIS A 99 19.74 8.75 -2.25
C HIS A 99 19.10 7.77 -1.26
N ASP A 100 18.75 8.27 -0.07
CA ASP A 100 17.92 7.55 0.92
C ASP A 100 16.44 7.62 0.53
N TYR A 101 15.86 6.45 0.25
CA TYR A 101 14.46 6.30 -0.16
C TYR A 101 13.54 5.86 0.98
N GLY A 102 14.01 5.88 2.23
CA GLY A 102 13.27 5.37 3.38
C GLY A 102 11.91 6.05 3.57
N LEU A 103 11.84 7.38 3.40
CA LEU A 103 10.56 8.11 3.47
C LEU A 103 9.59 7.66 2.38
N LEU A 104 10.10 7.43 1.17
CA LEU A 104 9.31 7.05 0.00
C LEU A 104 8.75 5.62 0.18
N VAL A 105 9.56 4.72 0.75
CA VAL A 105 9.14 3.38 1.18
C VAL A 105 8.06 3.45 2.28
N ILE A 106 8.19 4.34 3.26
CA ILE A 106 7.19 4.53 4.32
C ILE A 106 5.85 5.00 3.73
N ILE A 107 5.88 5.99 2.83
CA ILE A 107 4.66 6.48 2.15
C ILE A 107 3.99 5.35 1.38
N ALA A 108 4.76 4.59 0.59
CA ALA A 108 4.24 3.45 -0.16
C ALA A 108 3.67 2.35 0.76
N ALA A 109 4.30 2.10 1.92
CA ALA A 109 3.82 1.14 2.89
C ALA A 109 2.49 1.56 3.54
N VAL A 110 2.29 2.85 3.79
CA VAL A 110 1.00 3.39 4.26
C VAL A 110 -0.08 3.24 3.17
N ILE A 111 0.25 3.52 1.92
CA ILE A 111 -0.66 3.30 0.77
C ILE A 111 -1.05 1.82 0.67
N PHE A 112 -0.08 0.91 0.76
CA PHE A 112 -0.35 -0.52 0.81
C PHE A 112 -1.26 -0.88 2.00
N GLY A 113 -0.98 -0.36 3.19
CA GLY A 113 -1.80 -0.56 4.39
C GLY A 113 -3.26 -0.14 4.19
N LEU A 114 -3.52 0.97 3.49
CA LEU A 114 -4.88 1.40 3.13
C LEU A 114 -5.61 0.37 2.24
N THR A 115 -4.92 -0.16 1.23
CA THR A 115 -5.51 -1.17 0.33
C THR A 115 -5.75 -2.50 1.04
N VAL A 116 -4.87 -2.90 1.96
CA VAL A 116 -5.06 -4.08 2.81
C VAL A 116 -6.23 -3.89 3.76
N ASP A 117 -6.36 -2.74 4.43
CA ASP A 117 -7.50 -2.45 5.31
C ASP A 117 -8.82 -2.52 4.52
N SER A 118 -8.84 -1.99 3.29
CA SER A 118 -9.97 -2.14 2.37
C SER A 118 -10.31 -3.61 2.10
N ALA A 119 -9.32 -4.44 1.77
CA ALA A 119 -9.52 -5.87 1.52
C ALA A 119 -9.95 -6.67 2.76
N VAL A 120 -9.47 -6.30 3.94
CA VAL A 120 -9.88 -6.93 5.20
C VAL A 120 -11.33 -6.60 5.53
N ARG A 121 -11.77 -5.36 5.29
CA ARG A 121 -13.15 -4.94 5.51
C ARG A 121 -14.11 -5.58 4.52
N ALA A 122 -13.71 -5.67 3.25
CA ALA A 122 -14.53 -6.26 2.21
C ALA A 122 -14.86 -7.74 2.51
N ARG A 123 -13.89 -8.50 3.04
CA ARG A 123 -14.08 -9.88 3.50
C ARG A 123 -14.95 -10.06 4.76
N ARG A 124 -15.13 -9.01 5.55
CA ARG A 124 -15.91 -9.07 6.81
C ARG A 124 -17.39 -8.76 6.61
N ASN A 125 -17.74 -8.19 5.46
CA ASN A 125 -19.11 -7.89 5.06
C ASN A 125 -19.67 -8.99 4.16
#